data_AF-A0A183LPX2-F1
#
_entry.id   AF-A0A183LPX2-F1
#
_cell.length_a   1.000
_cell.length_b   1.000
_cell.length_c   1.000
_cell.angle_alpha   90.00
_cell.angle_beta   90.00
_cell.angle_gamma   90.00
#
_symmetry.space_group_name_H-M   'P 1'
#
loop_
_entity.id
_entity.type
_entity.pdbx_description
1 polymer ?
#
loop_
_entity_poly.entity_id
_entity_poly.type
_entity_poly.pdbx_seq_one_letter_code
_entity_poly.pdbx_strand_id
1 'polypeptide(L)'
;IQANSETIKSPDKYQGWLKKLGGKLKIWKERYYVLTDTHLYYYTGTDRKKLLGEFCLDFAQIESDTGDLEYNGDKSCLLLLKINGSSSLQNNSHHNDHSQQHQNQYQQVILCAPNPRERKLWLRAIRKVLYLHYGGGQLFIFEMIFLYFIYLTVNFDLIPK
;
A
#
# COMPACT_ATOMS: atom_id res chain seq x y z
N ILE A 1 -23.02 -25.99 24.10
CA ILE A 1 -22.31 -26.11 22.80
C ILE A 1 -21.74 -24.74 22.52
N GLN A 2 -20.43 -24.56 22.73
CA GLN A 2 -19.76 -23.26 22.53
C GLN A 2 -19.54 -23.11 21.02
N ALA A 3 -20.19 -22.12 20.40
CA ALA A 3 -19.95 -21.78 19.00
C ALA A 3 -18.57 -21.13 18.89
N ASN A 4 -17.59 -21.87 18.40
CA ASN A 4 -16.30 -21.32 18.00
C ASN A 4 -16.55 -20.45 16.76
N SER A 5 -16.57 -19.13 16.96
CA SER A 5 -16.54 -18.16 15.87
C SER A 5 -15.15 -18.18 15.22
N GLU A 6 -14.89 -19.22 14.43
CA GLU A 6 -13.80 -19.20 13.47
C GLU A 6 -14.12 -18.11 12.44
N THR A 7 -13.61 -16.91 12.72
CA THR A 7 -13.58 -15.81 11.77
C THR A 7 -12.91 -16.35 10.50
N ILE A 8 -13.71 -16.60 9.47
CA ILE A 8 -13.23 -17.06 8.16
C ILE A 8 -12.34 -15.94 7.61
N LYS A 9 -11.04 -16.04 7.86
CA LYS A 9 -10.06 -15.13 7.30
C LYS A 9 -10.07 -15.34 5.80
N SER A 10 -10.24 -14.26 5.03
CA SER A 10 -10.18 -14.30 3.59
C SER A 10 -8.84 -14.91 3.14
N PRO A 11 -8.83 -15.71 2.06
CA PRO A 11 -7.63 -16.41 1.63
C PRO A 11 -6.52 -15.43 1.26
N ASP A 12 -5.30 -15.74 1.69
CA ASP A 12 -4.13 -14.92 1.38
C ASP A 12 -3.93 -14.78 -0.14
N LYS A 13 -3.73 -13.55 -0.61
CA LYS A 13 -3.45 -13.25 -2.02
C LYS A 13 -1.98 -13.14 -2.31
N TYR A 14 -1.22 -12.62 -1.36
CA TYR A 14 0.23 -12.51 -1.43
C TYR A 14 0.82 -12.37 -0.03
N GLN A 15 2.05 -12.77 0.15
CA GLN A 15 2.73 -12.72 1.43
C GLN A 15 4.24 -12.60 1.23
N GLY A 16 4.93 -12.00 2.19
CA GLY A 16 6.38 -11.85 2.11
C GLY A 16 6.92 -10.78 3.05
N TRP A 17 8.24 -10.68 3.10
CA TRP A 17 8.92 -9.67 3.91
C TRP A 17 8.89 -8.31 3.23
N LEU A 18 8.58 -7.26 4.00
CA LEU A 18 8.79 -5.86 3.63
C LEU A 18 9.37 -5.12 4.82
N LYS A 19 10.11 -4.03 4.55
CA LYS A 19 10.49 -3.06 5.58
C LYS A 19 9.54 -1.89 5.54
N LYS A 20 9.08 -1.42 6.70
CA LYS A 20 8.24 -0.22 6.84
C LYS A 20 9.05 0.93 7.43
N LEU A 21 8.89 2.13 6.87
CA LEU A 21 9.43 3.34 7.45
C LEU A 21 8.59 3.78 8.68
N GLY A 22 9.27 4.02 9.80
CA GLY A 22 8.66 4.61 11.00
C GLY A 22 8.27 6.07 10.77
N GLY A 23 7.17 6.52 11.38
CA GLY A 23 6.69 7.91 11.22
C GLY A 23 7.63 8.94 11.83
N LYS A 24 7.76 8.92 13.18
CA LYS A 24 8.56 9.91 13.93
C LYS A 24 10.07 9.71 13.76
N LEU A 25 10.57 8.50 13.99
CA LEU A 25 12.01 8.22 14.03
C LEU A 25 12.60 7.83 12.67
N LYS A 26 11.78 7.69 11.61
CA LYS A 26 12.23 7.27 10.25
C LYS A 26 13.11 6.01 10.23
N ILE A 27 12.90 5.11 11.20
CA ILE A 27 13.60 3.82 11.29
C ILE A 27 12.85 2.79 10.44
N TRP A 28 13.60 2.05 9.62
CA TRP A 28 13.08 0.91 8.86
C TRP A 28 12.92 -0.32 9.75
N LYS A 29 11.74 -0.94 9.72
CA LYS A 29 11.43 -2.17 10.47
C LYS A 29 10.97 -3.27 9.52
N GLU A 30 11.68 -4.39 9.52
CA GLU A 30 11.32 -5.57 8.72
C GLU A 30 10.16 -6.34 9.37
N ARG A 31 9.12 -6.63 8.60
CA ARG A 31 7.90 -7.31 9.05
C ARG A 31 7.42 -8.28 7.98
N TYR A 32 6.75 -9.33 8.42
CA TYR A 32 6.13 -10.28 7.51
C TYR A 32 4.72 -9.81 7.16
N TYR A 33 4.49 -9.46 5.90
CA TYR A 33 3.24 -8.93 5.41
C TYR A 33 2.38 -10.02 4.77
N VAL A 34 1.07 -9.91 4.96
CA VAL A 34 0.06 -10.79 4.38
C VAL A 34 -1.04 -9.93 3.78
N LEU A 35 -1.23 -10.05 2.48
CA LEU A 35 -2.27 -9.37 1.72
C LEU A 35 -3.49 -10.29 1.59
N THR A 36 -4.66 -9.74 1.87
CA THR A 36 -5.97 -10.38 1.67
C THR A 36 -6.81 -9.58 0.69
N ASP A 37 -8.08 -9.94 0.51
CA ASP A 37 -9.03 -9.22 -0.35
C ASP A 37 -9.35 -7.80 0.12
N THR A 38 -9.18 -7.50 1.42
CA THR A 38 -9.61 -6.22 2.00
C THR A 38 -8.54 -5.56 2.86
N HIS A 39 -7.53 -6.31 3.30
CA HIS A 39 -6.56 -5.84 4.28
C HIS A 39 -5.13 -6.24 3.93
N LEU A 40 -4.19 -5.41 4.39
CA LEU A 40 -2.77 -5.73 4.46
C LEU A 40 -2.35 -5.83 5.92
N TYR A 41 -2.11 -7.05 6.39
CA TYR A 41 -1.67 -7.35 7.75
C TYR A 41 -0.15 -7.43 7.82
N TYR A 42 0.42 -7.17 9.01
CA TYR A 42 1.84 -7.45 9.25
C TYR A 42 2.13 -8.02 10.64
N TYR A 43 3.10 -8.94 10.66
CA TYR A 43 3.44 -9.79 11.79
C TYR A 43 4.93 -9.68 12.15
N THR A 44 5.30 -10.24 13.30
CA THR A 44 6.71 -10.42 13.68
C THR A 44 7.47 -11.37 12.77
N GLY A 45 6.78 -12.36 12.19
CA GLY A 45 7.40 -13.38 11.35
C GLY A 45 6.38 -14.22 10.58
N THR A 46 6.90 -15.23 9.88
CA THR A 46 6.15 -16.13 8.99
C THR A 46 5.16 -17.02 9.73
N ASP A 47 5.35 -17.24 11.02
CA ASP A 47 4.45 -18.02 11.89
C ASP A 47 3.14 -17.28 12.22
N ARG A 48 3.08 -15.97 11.92
CA ARG A 48 1.92 -15.09 12.10
C ARG A 48 1.33 -15.12 13.51
N LYS A 49 2.14 -15.46 14.52
CA LYS A 49 1.66 -15.58 15.90
C LYS A 49 1.30 -14.23 16.52
N LYS A 50 2.04 -13.18 16.16
CA LYS A 50 1.84 -11.83 16.70
C LYS A 50 1.52 -10.83 15.60
N LEU A 51 0.24 -10.45 15.52
CA LEU A 51 -0.21 -9.33 14.70
C LEU A 51 0.33 -8.02 15.28
N LEU A 52 0.96 -7.21 14.45
CA LEU A 52 1.53 -5.91 14.85
C LEU A 52 0.75 -4.72 14.28
N GLY A 53 -0.13 -4.98 13.32
CA GLY A 53 -1.09 -4.03 12.79
C GLY A 53 -1.63 -4.46 11.44
N GLU A 54 -2.56 -3.67 10.94
CA GLU A 54 -3.30 -3.91 9.71
C GLU A 54 -3.57 -2.58 9.02
N PHE A 55 -3.73 -2.63 7.69
CA PHE A 55 -4.22 -1.53 6.89
C PHE A 55 -5.45 -2.01 6.14
N CYS A 56 -6.60 -1.35 6.38
CA CYS A 56 -7.77 -1.53 5.53
C CYS A 56 -7.46 -0.93 4.15
N LEU A 57 -7.69 -1.71 3.10
CA LEU A 57 -7.41 -1.31 1.72
C LEU A 57 -8.62 -0.67 1.04
N ASP A 58 -9.73 -0.51 1.76
CA ASP A 58 -10.90 0.21 1.27
C ASP A 58 -10.49 1.63 0.89
N PHE A 59 -10.66 1.93 -0.40
CA PHE A 59 -10.30 3.21 -1.01
C PHE A 59 -8.82 3.59 -0.91
N ALA A 60 -7.95 2.65 -0.55
CA ALA A 60 -6.51 2.86 -0.53
C ALA A 60 -5.93 3.02 -1.94
N GLN A 61 -4.76 3.65 -2.00
CA GLN A 61 -4.01 3.85 -3.25
C GLN A 61 -2.58 3.34 -3.09
N ILE A 62 -2.03 2.79 -4.17
CA ILE A 62 -0.64 2.30 -4.20
C ILE A 62 0.14 2.97 -5.34
N GLU A 63 1.24 3.61 -4.98
CA GLU A 63 2.12 4.33 -5.89
C GLU A 63 3.51 3.70 -5.92
N SER A 64 4.11 3.67 -7.10
CA SER A 64 5.49 3.22 -7.29
C SER A 64 6.50 4.34 -7.04
N ASP A 65 6.07 5.59 -7.12
CA ASP A 65 6.92 6.76 -6.89
C ASP A 65 6.85 7.18 -5.42
N THR A 66 8.01 7.44 -4.82
CA THR A 66 8.17 7.91 -3.45
C THR A 66 8.74 9.32 -3.38
N GLY A 67 8.77 10.04 -4.51
CA GLY A 67 9.42 11.33 -4.64
C GLY A 67 10.92 11.20 -4.43
N ASP A 68 11.49 12.10 -3.62
CA ASP A 68 12.93 12.15 -3.33
C ASP A 68 13.38 11.13 -2.28
N LEU A 69 12.46 10.32 -1.73
CA LEU A 69 12.83 9.34 -0.71
C LEU A 69 13.54 8.14 -1.34
N GLU A 70 14.69 7.80 -0.77
CA GLU A 70 15.51 6.64 -1.13
C GLU A 70 15.80 5.75 0.09
N TYR A 71 16.04 4.47 -0.17
CA TYR A 71 16.55 3.51 0.81
C TYR A 71 17.91 3.01 0.36
N ASN A 72 18.95 3.27 1.16
CA ASN A 72 20.34 2.99 0.80
C ASN A 72 20.77 3.61 -0.55
N GLY A 73 20.25 4.80 -0.89
CA GLY A 73 20.56 5.50 -2.14
C GLY A 73 19.81 4.97 -3.38
N ASP A 74 18.78 4.14 -3.19
CA ASP A 74 17.98 3.61 -4.29
C ASP A 74 16.47 3.61 -3.93
N LYS A 75 15.62 3.87 -4.93
CA LYS A 75 14.15 3.79 -4.86
C LYS A 75 13.57 2.57 -5.57
N SER A 76 14.41 1.75 -6.22
CA SER A 76 14.01 0.59 -7.02
C SER A 76 13.20 -0.46 -6.26
N CYS A 77 13.26 -0.44 -4.92
CA CYS A 77 12.57 -1.34 -3.99
C CYS A 77 11.40 -0.68 -3.24
N LEU A 78 11.20 0.63 -3.37
CA LEU A 78 10.23 1.39 -2.60
C LEU A 78 8.82 1.40 -3.21
N LEU A 79 7.81 1.42 -2.35
CA LEU A 79 6.40 1.59 -2.70
C LEU A 79 5.68 2.42 -1.62
N LEU A 80 4.75 3.27 -2.06
CA LEU A 80 3.96 4.16 -1.20
C LEU A 80 2.51 3.70 -1.18
N LEU A 81 2.03 3.34 0.01
CA LEU A 81 0.63 2.98 0.25
C LEU A 81 -0.06 4.14 0.97
N LYS A 82 -1.13 4.68 0.36
CA LYS A 82 -1.97 5.73 0.93
C LYS A 82 -3.28 5.11 1.41
N ILE A 83 -3.54 5.15 2.71
CA ILE A 83 -4.71 4.55 3.35
C ILE A 83 -5.70 5.64 3.76
N ASN A 84 -7.00 5.45 3.52
CA ASN A 84 -8.01 6.41 3.95
C ASN A 84 -8.13 6.42 5.47
N GLY A 85 -7.94 7.60 6.06
CA GLY A 85 -8.03 7.78 7.50
C GLY A 85 -9.48 7.71 7.98
N SER A 86 -10.02 6.50 8.16
CA SER A 86 -11.20 6.27 8.98
C SER A 86 -11.00 5.23 10.08
N SER A 87 -9.80 4.65 10.22
CA SER A 87 -9.50 3.74 11.33
C SER A 87 -8.01 3.71 11.69
N SER A 88 -7.55 4.69 12.46
CA SER A 88 -6.44 4.45 13.38
C SER A 88 -6.59 5.33 14.61
N LEU A 89 -6.91 4.67 15.73
CA LEU A 89 -6.94 5.15 17.11
C LEU A 89 -6.03 6.38 17.34
N GLN A 90 -6.65 7.51 17.70
CA GLN A 90 -5.98 8.63 18.34
C GLN A 90 -5.27 8.13 19.59
N ASN A 91 -3.95 8.29 19.66
CA ASN A 91 -3.24 8.35 20.92
C ASN A 91 -2.25 9.52 20.87
N ASN A 92 -2.65 10.58 21.58
CA ASN A 92 -1.88 11.64 22.22
C ASN A 92 -0.56 12.08 21.59
N SER A 93 -0.58 13.28 20.99
CA SER A 93 0.39 14.32 21.36
C SER A 93 -0.07 15.67 20.81
N HIS A 94 -0.39 16.60 21.73
CA HIS A 94 -0.47 18.03 21.49
C HIS A 94 0.83 18.54 20.85
N HIS A 95 0.73 19.25 19.73
CA HIS A 95 1.47 20.50 19.54
C HIS A 95 0.82 21.32 18.41
N ASN A 96 0.53 22.58 18.73
CA ASN A 96 0.19 23.62 17.76
C ASN A 96 1.41 23.91 16.87
N ASP A 97 1.24 23.98 15.55
CA ASP A 97 1.50 25.20 14.77
C ASP A 97 0.98 25.07 13.32
N HIS A 98 0.58 26.19 12.75
CA HIS A 98 -0.15 26.34 11.49
C HIS A 98 0.66 25.97 10.23
N SER A 99 0.13 25.05 9.42
CA SER A 99 0.11 25.21 7.97
C SER A 99 -1.15 24.57 7.38
N GLN A 100 -1.82 25.36 6.57
CA GLN A 100 -3.10 25.10 5.93
C GLN A 100 -2.98 23.98 4.88
N GLN A 101 -3.78 22.93 5.02
CA GLN A 101 -4.55 22.29 3.94
C GLN A 101 -5.33 21.11 4.52
N HIS A 102 -6.63 21.31 4.75
CA HIS A 102 -7.58 20.22 4.99
C HIS A 102 -7.81 19.46 3.67
N GLN A 103 -6.80 18.69 3.23
CA GLN A 103 -6.94 17.67 2.21
C GLN A 103 -7.22 16.34 2.91
N ASN A 104 -8.14 15.52 2.39
CA ASN A 104 -8.46 14.17 2.89
C ASN A 104 -7.19 13.48 3.42
N GLN A 105 -7.07 13.34 4.75
CA GLN A 105 -5.80 12.99 5.38
C GLN A 105 -5.54 11.48 5.23
N TYR A 106 -5.01 11.10 4.07
CA TYR A 106 -4.55 9.74 3.83
C TYR A 106 -3.34 9.45 4.74
N GLN A 107 -3.36 8.33 5.44
CA GLN A 107 -2.17 7.82 6.11
C GLN A 107 -1.21 7.28 5.05
N GLN A 108 -0.02 7.88 4.95
CA GLN A 108 1.02 7.43 4.05
C GLN A 108 1.93 6.41 4.73
N VAL A 109 2.09 5.25 4.10
CA VAL A 109 2.93 4.15 4.54
C VAL A 109 3.94 3.83 3.46
N ILE A 110 5.21 4.03 3.78
CA ILE A 110 6.31 3.74 2.88
C ILE A 110 6.86 2.36 3.22
N LEU A 111 6.92 1.51 2.20
CA LEU A 111 7.37 0.13 2.28
C LEU A 111 8.55 -0.09 1.33
N CYS A 112 9.46 -0.98 1.71
CA CYS A 112 10.59 -1.41 0.89
C CYS A 112 10.55 -2.92 0.75
N ALA A 113 10.52 -3.41 -0.49
CA ALA A 113 10.68 -4.82 -0.80
C ALA A 113 12.15 -5.25 -0.68
N PRO A 114 12.43 -6.57 -0.56
CA PRO A 114 13.80 -7.07 -0.49
C PRO A 114 14.61 -6.79 -1.76
N ASN A 115 13.94 -6.72 -2.91
CA ASN A 115 14.56 -6.45 -4.21
C ASN A 115 13.50 -5.90 -5.20
N PRO A 116 13.90 -5.38 -6.38
CA PRO A 116 12.98 -4.79 -7.36
C PRO A 116 11.94 -5.76 -7.92
N ARG A 117 12.32 -7.05 -8.02
CA ARG A 117 11.40 -8.10 -8.49
C ARG A 117 10.25 -8.30 -7.50
N GLU A 118 10.56 -8.42 -6.22
CA GLU A 118 9.55 -8.51 -5.17
C GLU A 118 8.68 -7.25 -5.10
N ARG A 119 9.27 -6.05 -5.25
CA ARG A 119 8.48 -4.81 -5.35
C ARG A 119 7.44 -4.90 -6.47
N LYS A 120 7.83 -5.36 -7.66
CA LYS A 120 6.92 -5.51 -8.80
C LYS A 120 5.78 -6.48 -8.47
N LEU A 121 6.08 -7.58 -7.78
CA LEU A 121 5.07 -8.57 -7.36
C LEU A 121 4.10 -7.98 -6.31
N TRP A 122 4.62 -7.25 -5.31
CA TRP A 122 3.80 -6.54 -4.33
C TRP A 122 2.88 -5.50 -4.95
N LEU A 123 3.41 -4.64 -5.84
CA LEU A 123 2.62 -3.66 -6.57
C LEU A 123 1.51 -4.34 -7.38
N ARG A 124 1.81 -5.43 -8.08
CA ARG A 124 0.83 -6.18 -8.86
C ARG A 124 -0.26 -6.79 -7.98
N ALA A 125 0.13 -7.39 -6.85
CA ALA A 125 -0.81 -8.04 -5.95
C ALA A 125 -1.76 -7.04 -5.28
N ILE A 126 -1.23 -5.94 -4.73
CA ILE A 126 -2.05 -4.89 -4.08
C ILE A 126 -2.97 -4.24 -5.09
N ARG A 127 -2.46 -3.87 -6.28
CA ARG A 127 -3.30 -3.30 -7.35
C ARG A 127 -4.45 -4.24 -7.72
N LYS A 128 -4.18 -5.54 -7.88
CA LYS A 128 -5.22 -6.54 -8.18
C LYS A 128 -6.33 -6.53 -7.12
N VAL A 129 -5.98 -6.46 -5.84
CA VAL A 129 -6.95 -6.39 -4.74
C VAL A 129 -7.77 -5.10 -4.82
N LEU A 130 -7.11 -3.95 -4.98
CA LEU A 130 -7.78 -2.66 -5.09
C LEU A 130 -8.75 -2.62 -6.28
N TYR A 131 -8.40 -3.23 -7.44
CA TYR A 131 -9.29 -3.28 -8.60
C TYR A 131 -10.51 -4.18 -8.41
N LEU A 132 -10.33 -5.36 -7.79
CA LEU A 132 -11.43 -6.30 -7.58
C LEU A 132 -12.50 -5.75 -6.62
N HIS A 133 -12.11 -4.88 -5.69
CA HIS A 133 -13.02 -4.27 -4.72
C HIS A 133 -14.07 -3.34 -5.37
N TYR A 134 -13.81 -2.79 -6.56
CA TYR A 134 -14.75 -1.88 -7.25
C TYR A 134 -15.70 -2.57 -8.24
N GLY A 135 -15.62 -3.90 -8.40
CA GLY A 135 -16.53 -4.66 -9.26
C GLY A 135 -16.20 -4.64 -10.76
N GLY A 136 -16.64 -5.69 -11.46
CA GLY A 136 -16.34 -6.01 -12.86
C GLY A 136 -16.64 -4.94 -13.92
N GLY A 137 -17.54 -4.00 -13.63
CA GLY A 137 -17.98 -2.97 -14.59
C GLY A 137 -17.04 -1.77 -14.72
N GLN A 138 -16.28 -1.44 -13.66
CA GLN A 138 -15.31 -0.34 -13.68
C GLN A 138 -13.98 -0.73 -14.37
N LEU A 139 -13.75 -2.03 -14.57
CA LEU A 139 -12.56 -2.58 -15.26
C LEU A 139 -12.39 -1.99 -16.66
N PHE A 140 -13.48 -1.73 -17.39
CA PHE A 140 -13.39 -1.13 -18.73
C PHE A 140 -12.88 0.30 -18.70
N ILE A 141 -13.29 1.10 -17.71
CA ILE A 141 -12.90 2.52 -17.66
C ILE A 141 -11.46 2.67 -17.18
N PHE A 142 -11.04 1.88 -16.19
CA PHE A 142 -9.65 1.93 -15.71
C PHE A 142 -8.65 1.27 -16.66
N GLU A 143 -9.00 0.19 -17.37
CA GLU A 143 -8.18 -0.31 -18.49
C GLU A 143 -8.07 0.74 -19.60
N MET A 144 -9.18 1.41 -19.96
CA MET A 144 -9.13 2.50 -20.95
C MET A 144 -8.27 3.67 -20.49
N ILE A 145 -8.34 4.08 -19.22
CA ILE A 145 -7.49 5.16 -18.69
C ILE A 145 -6.03 4.70 -18.62
N PHE A 146 -5.76 3.47 -18.19
CA PHE A 146 -4.39 2.94 -18.09
C PHE A 146 -3.76 2.77 -19.48
N LEU A 147 -4.49 2.20 -20.44
CA LEU A 147 -4.07 2.10 -21.83
C LEU A 147 -3.96 3.48 -22.49
N TYR A 148 -4.86 4.43 -22.19
CA TYR A 148 -4.77 5.81 -22.67
C TYR A 148 -3.54 6.53 -22.11
N PHE A 149 -3.21 6.31 -20.84
CA PHE A 149 -2.01 6.87 -20.22
C PHE A 149 -0.73 6.26 -20.81
N ILE A 150 -0.70 4.95 -21.05
CA ILE A 150 0.38 4.26 -21.77
C ILE A 150 0.50 4.83 -23.20
N TYR A 151 -0.62 4.96 -23.91
CA TYR A 151 -0.66 5.50 -25.27
C TYR A 151 -0.14 6.93 -25.33
N LEU A 152 -0.57 7.81 -24.42
CA LEU A 152 -0.05 9.18 -24.32
C LEU A 152 1.45 9.20 -24.03
N THR A 153 1.91 8.37 -23.09
CA THR A 153 3.34 8.30 -22.73
C THR A 153 4.19 7.84 -23.91
N VAL A 154 3.71 6.88 -24.72
CA VAL A 154 4.44 6.36 -25.88
C VAL A 154 4.39 7.29 -27.09
N ASN A 155 3.31 8.07 -27.27
CA ASN A 155 3.16 8.95 -28.43
C ASN A 155 3.67 10.38 -28.22
N PHE A 156 3.88 10.83 -26.97
CA PHE A 156 4.52 12.13 -26.71
C PHE A 156 6.01 12.17 -27.12
N ASP A 157 6.66 11.01 -27.26
CA ASP A 157 8.03 10.89 -27.77
C ASP A 157 8.14 11.03 -29.31
N LEU A 158 7.03 11.25 -30.03
CA LEU A 158 6.97 11.32 -31.50
C LEU A 158 6.49 12.67 -32.07
N ILE A 159 6.61 13.76 -31.32
CA ILE A 159 6.41 15.11 -31.87
C ILE A 159 7.79 15.74 -32.14
N PRO A 160 8.31 15.73 -33.38
CA PRO A 160 9.44 16.57 -33.72
C PRO A 160 9.01 18.04 -33.61
N LYS A 161 9.91 18.86 -33.04
CA LYS A 161 9.76 20.31 -32.86
C LYS A 161 9.38 21.04 -34.14
#